data_AF-A0A955ABN3-F1
#
_entry.id   AF-A0A955ABN3-F1
#
_cell.length_a   1.000
_cell.length_b   1.000
_cell.length_c   1.000
_cell.angle_alpha   90.00
_cell.angle_beta   90.00
_cell.angle_gamma   90.00
#
_symmetry.space_group_name_H-M   'P 1'
#
loop_
_entity.id
_entity.type
_entity.pdbx_description
1 polymer ?
#
loop_
_entity_poly.entity_id
_entity_poly.type
_entity_poly.pdbx_seq_one_letter_code
_entity_poly.pdbx_strand_id
1 'polypeptide(L)'
;MDRAKRQELATISWVASFFFFLFVELGTAQETGQAQSQSVILQSNELNESSGVAQVGELLWTHNDSGDKPRLFAFASDGSLRGQFNIRVAQALDWEDICALSRDGKHYLAVGDVGDNSARRASVNVYVI
;
A
#
# COMPACT_ATOMS: atom_id res chain seq x y z
N MET A 1 -19.67 59.55 -54.03
CA MET A 1 -19.08 59.78 -52.69
C MET A 1 -20.02 60.77 -52.02
N ASP A 2 -21.13 60.32 -51.47
CA ASP A 2 -21.21 59.86 -50.08
C ASP A 2 -22.32 58.81 -49.91
N ARG A 3 -22.08 57.84 -49.01
CA ARG A 3 -22.80 56.57 -48.91
C ARG A 3 -24.20 56.75 -48.33
N ALA A 4 -25.16 56.69 -49.25
CA ALA A 4 -26.52 56.19 -49.17
C ALA A 4 -27.04 55.61 -47.83
N LYS A 5 -28.20 56.17 -47.44
CA LYS A 5 -29.41 55.51 -46.91
C LYS A 5 -29.37 54.95 -45.48
N ARG A 6 -29.71 55.85 -44.55
CA ARG A 6 -30.45 55.51 -43.32
C ARG A 6 -31.88 55.06 -43.65
N GLN A 7 -32.39 54.19 -42.78
CA GLN A 7 -33.78 53.75 -42.57
C GLN A 7 -34.36 52.75 -43.58
N GLU A 8 -34.61 51.51 -43.13
CA GLU A 8 -35.98 51.01 -42.86
C GLU A 8 -35.95 49.59 -42.25
N LEU A 9 -36.92 49.35 -41.37
CA LEU A 9 -37.20 48.13 -40.64
C LEU A 9 -38.00 47.17 -41.54
N ALA A 10 -37.60 45.91 -41.66
CA ALA A 10 -38.53 44.77 -41.84
C ALA A 10 -37.79 43.42 -41.78
N THR A 11 -38.18 42.62 -40.78
CA THR A 11 -38.40 41.16 -40.83
C THR A 11 -37.28 40.23 -41.32
N ILE A 12 -36.92 39.24 -40.49
CA ILE A 12 -37.03 37.80 -40.79
C ILE A 12 -36.66 36.99 -39.52
N SER A 13 -37.70 36.41 -38.91
CA SER A 13 -37.76 35.08 -38.29
C SER A 13 -36.56 34.58 -37.46
N TRP A 14 -36.55 34.85 -36.15
CA TRP A 14 -35.72 34.09 -35.19
C TRP A 14 -36.42 32.78 -34.82
N VAL A 15 -36.47 31.82 -35.75
CA VAL A 15 -36.76 30.42 -35.41
C VAL A 15 -35.46 29.80 -34.92
N ALA A 16 -35.30 29.70 -33.60
CA ALA A 16 -34.59 28.61 -32.92
C ALA A 16 -34.57 28.86 -31.40
N SER A 17 -35.73 29.08 -30.79
CA SER A 17 -35.91 28.60 -29.42
C SER A 17 -35.88 27.06 -29.47
N PHE A 18 -35.27 26.42 -28.46
CA PHE A 18 -35.03 24.98 -28.32
C PHE A 18 -33.77 24.39 -28.96
N PHE A 19 -32.59 24.85 -28.50
CA PHE A 19 -31.53 23.90 -28.15
C PHE A 19 -31.02 24.27 -26.76
N PHE A 20 -31.80 23.88 -25.74
CA PHE A 20 -31.31 23.85 -24.38
C PHE A 20 -30.19 22.80 -24.36
N PHE A 21 -28.94 23.27 -24.37
CA PHE A 21 -27.75 22.43 -24.22
C PHE A 21 -27.87 21.65 -22.91
N LEU A 22 -28.32 20.39 -22.99
CA LEU A 22 -28.13 19.43 -21.93
C LEU A 22 -26.63 19.06 -21.96
N PHE A 23 -25.80 19.87 -21.32
CA PHE A 23 -24.49 19.42 -20.88
C PHE A 23 -24.74 18.32 -19.85
N VAL A 24 -24.80 17.07 -20.32
CA VAL A 24 -24.55 15.93 -19.46
C VAL A 24 -23.09 16.08 -19.05
N GLU A 25 -22.85 16.54 -17.83
CA GLU A 25 -21.58 16.30 -17.15
C GLU A 25 -21.46 14.77 -17.02
N LEU A 26 -20.83 14.17 -18.04
CA LEU A 26 -20.12 12.93 -17.87
C LEU A 26 -19.06 13.24 -16.81
N GLY A 27 -19.43 13.07 -15.55
CA GLY A 27 -18.47 12.94 -14.48
C GLY A 27 -17.50 11.88 -14.94
N THR A 28 -16.27 12.29 -15.27
CA THR A 28 -15.21 11.35 -15.57
C THR A 28 -15.08 10.53 -14.30
N ALA A 29 -15.50 9.26 -14.34
CA ALA A 29 -15.06 8.30 -13.37
C ALA A 29 -13.53 8.38 -13.42
N GLN A 30 -12.95 8.98 -12.39
CA GLN A 30 -11.51 9.15 -12.30
C GLN A 30 -10.97 7.73 -12.28
N GLU A 31 -10.38 7.28 -13.39
CA GLU A 31 -9.69 6.00 -13.43
C GLU A 31 -8.66 6.06 -12.30
N THR A 32 -8.92 5.31 -11.24
CA THR A 32 -7.96 5.12 -10.16
C THR A 32 -6.72 4.58 -10.84
N GLY A 33 -5.63 5.36 -10.83
CA GLY A 33 -4.39 5.02 -11.51
C GLY A 33 -4.02 3.57 -11.22
N GLN A 34 -3.79 2.80 -12.28
CA GLN A 34 -3.34 1.41 -12.18
C GLN A 34 -2.14 1.38 -11.21
N ALA A 35 -2.28 0.72 -10.07
CA ALA A 35 -1.20 0.61 -9.11
C ALA A 35 -0.03 -0.13 -9.80
N GLN A 36 1.09 0.57 -10.01
CA GLN A 36 2.29 -0.04 -10.57
C GLN A 36 2.91 -0.92 -9.49
N SER A 37 2.67 -2.23 -9.59
CA SER A 37 3.29 -3.22 -8.72
C SER A 37 4.70 -3.55 -9.24
N GLN A 38 5.70 -3.47 -8.36
CA GLN A 38 7.05 -3.94 -8.61
C GLN A 38 7.31 -5.15 -7.71
N SER A 39 7.73 -6.26 -8.29
CA SER A 39 8.17 -7.44 -7.54
C SER A 39 9.70 -7.47 -7.43
N VAL A 40 10.18 -7.99 -6.31
CA VAL A 40 11.60 -8.20 -6.04
C VAL A 40 11.81 -9.56 -5.41
N ILE A 41 12.95 -10.19 -5.68
CA ILE A 41 13.32 -11.48 -5.10
C ILE A 41 14.18 -11.24 -3.87
N LEU A 42 13.75 -11.72 -2.71
CA LEU A 42 14.54 -11.69 -1.49
C LEU A 42 15.66 -12.74 -1.54
N GLN A 43 16.90 -12.28 -1.44
CA GLN A 43 18.09 -13.11 -1.68
C GLN A 43 18.57 -13.78 -0.39
N SER A 44 17.92 -14.88 0.02
CA SER A 44 18.35 -15.67 1.17
C SER A 44 17.89 -17.12 1.05
N ASN A 45 18.82 -18.08 1.12
CA ASN A 45 18.48 -19.51 1.20
C ASN A 45 17.94 -19.91 2.58
N GLU A 46 18.13 -19.04 3.59
CA GLU A 46 17.67 -19.28 4.96
C GLU A 46 16.28 -18.69 5.23
N LEU A 47 15.77 -17.85 4.32
CA LEU A 47 14.37 -17.42 4.29
C LEU A 47 13.66 -18.34 3.29
N ASN A 48 13.03 -19.40 3.77
CA ASN A 48 12.37 -20.41 2.95
C ASN A 48 10.86 -20.19 2.85
N GLU A 49 10.30 -19.34 3.71
CA GLU A 49 8.92 -18.88 3.73
C GLU A 49 8.90 -17.43 4.30
N SER A 50 7.84 -16.65 4.03
CA SER A 50 7.67 -15.34 4.65
C SER A 50 6.21 -15.10 5.07
N SER A 51 5.93 -15.16 6.37
CA SER A 51 4.56 -14.97 6.91
C SER A 51 4.19 -13.49 7.16
N GLY A 52 5.16 -12.57 7.10
CA GLY A 52 4.88 -11.14 7.24
C GLY A 52 6.02 -10.24 6.76
N VAL A 53 5.70 -8.96 6.52
CA VAL A 53 6.69 -7.95 6.11
C VAL A 53 6.37 -6.59 6.72
N ALA A 54 7.40 -5.92 7.25
CA ALA A 54 7.30 -4.57 7.79
C ALA A 54 8.46 -3.70 7.28
N GLN A 55 8.23 -2.40 7.11
CA GLN A 55 9.28 -1.47 6.70
C GLN A 55 9.73 -0.58 7.87
N VAL A 56 11.04 -0.50 8.10
CA VAL A 56 11.65 0.46 9.03
C VAL A 56 12.78 1.18 8.31
N GLY A 57 12.58 2.48 8.04
CA GLY A 57 13.46 3.25 7.19
C GLY A 57 13.52 2.67 5.78
N GLU A 58 14.73 2.37 5.30
CA GLU A 58 14.96 1.78 3.97
C GLU A 58 14.97 0.25 3.97
N LEU A 59 14.80 -0.38 5.13
CA LEU A 59 14.87 -1.83 5.29
C LEU A 59 13.48 -2.45 5.36
N LEU A 60 13.31 -3.52 4.60
CA LEU A 60 12.21 -4.46 4.68
C LEU A 60 12.59 -5.58 5.65
N TRP A 61 11.76 -5.79 6.67
CA TRP A 61 11.94 -6.79 7.70
C TRP A 61 10.89 -7.88 7.55
N THR A 62 11.33 -9.13 7.62
CA THR A 62 10.46 -10.31 7.50
C THR A 62 10.98 -11.45 8.37
N HIS A 63 10.23 -12.54 8.47
CA HIS A 63 10.56 -13.76 9.20
C HIS A 63 9.98 -14.98 8.46
N ASN A 64 10.57 -16.14 8.70
CA ASN A 64 9.94 -17.42 8.34
C ASN A 64 8.77 -17.71 9.32
N ASP A 65 7.88 -18.60 8.90
CA ASP A 65 6.83 -19.25 9.68
C ASP A 65 7.39 -20.11 10.85
N SER A 66 6.45 -20.64 11.63
CA SER A 66 6.52 -21.76 12.55
C SER A 66 7.74 -22.66 12.46
N GLY A 67 8.47 -22.75 13.58
CA GLY A 67 9.51 -23.75 13.78
C GLY A 67 10.89 -23.38 13.21
N ASP A 68 11.07 -22.21 12.58
CA ASP A 68 12.40 -21.64 12.37
C ASP A 68 13.00 -21.10 13.68
N LYS A 69 14.23 -20.61 13.59
CA LYS A 69 14.89 -19.83 14.64
C LYS A 69 14.11 -18.53 14.89
N PRO A 70 14.07 -18.03 16.14
CA PRO A 70 13.49 -16.73 16.47
C PRO A 70 14.36 -15.59 15.95
N ARG A 71 14.26 -15.28 14.66
CA ARG A 71 15.09 -14.28 13.98
C ARG A 71 14.31 -13.52 12.92
N LEU A 72 14.75 -12.30 12.68
CA LEU A 72 14.27 -11.44 11.61
C LEU A 72 15.33 -11.33 10.52
N PHE A 73 14.90 -11.16 9.28
CA PHE A 73 15.75 -10.87 8.14
C PHE A 73 15.50 -9.44 7.67
N ALA A 74 16.57 -8.69 7.44
CA ALA A 74 16.50 -7.34 6.88
C ALA A 74 16.97 -7.35 5.42
N PHE A 75 16.16 -6.80 4.52
CA PHE A 75 16.46 -6.66 3.11
C PHE A 75 16.40 -5.19 2.69
N ALA A 76 17.20 -4.81 1.70
CA ALA A 76 16.95 -3.56 0.97
C ALA A 76 15.82 -3.76 -0.05
N SER A 77 15.31 -2.65 -0.61
CA SER A 77 14.23 -2.66 -1.61
C SER A 77 14.60 -3.37 -2.93
N ASP A 78 15.90 -3.58 -3.18
CA ASP A 78 16.41 -4.40 -4.28
C ASP A 78 16.45 -5.91 -3.98
N GLY A 79 15.99 -6.33 -2.80
CA GLY A 79 15.92 -7.71 -2.35
C GLY A 79 17.24 -8.27 -1.80
N SER A 80 18.30 -7.45 -1.72
CA SER A 80 19.57 -7.87 -1.14
C SER A 80 19.46 -8.00 0.38
N LEU A 81 19.95 -9.13 0.93
CA LEU A 81 20.00 -9.37 2.36
C LEU A 81 21.03 -8.42 3.01
N ARG A 82 20.58 -7.64 4.00
CA ARG A 82 21.41 -6.71 4.77
C ARG A 82 21.82 -7.25 6.13
N GLY A 83 21.05 -8.17 6.69
CA GLY A 83 21.42 -8.83 7.93
C GLY A 83 20.31 -9.69 8.52
N GLN A 84 20.63 -10.29 9.66
CA GLN A 84 19.69 -11.05 10.48
C GLN A 84 19.76 -10.57 11.92
N PHE A 85 18.64 -10.63 12.62
CA PHE A 85 18.53 -10.24 14.01
C PHE A 85 17.87 -11.34 14.83
N ASN A 86 18.60 -11.94 15.77
CA ASN A 86 18.08 -13.02 16.62
C ASN A 86 17.40 -12.45 17.87
N ILE A 87 16.14 -12.82 18.09
CA ILE A 87 15.37 -12.49 19.30
C ILE A 87 15.62 -13.57 20.34
N ARG A 88 16.64 -13.37 21.18
CA ARG A 88 17.13 -14.38 22.13
C ARG A 88 16.10 -14.88 23.14
N VAL A 89 15.07 -14.09 23.44
CA VAL A 89 14.02 -14.42 24.42
C VAL A 89 12.82 -15.14 23.79
N ALA A 90 12.74 -15.20 22.47
CA ALA A 90 11.61 -15.80 21.77
C ALA A 90 11.87 -17.27 21.42
N GLN A 91 10.79 -18.01 21.15
CA GLN A 91 10.84 -19.43 20.76
C GLN A 91 10.44 -19.69 19.31
N ALA A 92 9.73 -18.75 18.66
CA ALA A 92 9.17 -18.92 17.31
C ALA A 92 8.29 -20.17 17.15
N LEU A 93 7.34 -20.33 18.08
CA LEU A 93 6.45 -21.51 18.08
C LEU A 93 5.52 -21.50 16.87
N ASP A 94 4.86 -20.37 16.62
CA ASP A 94 3.91 -20.20 15.50
C ASP A 94 3.84 -18.71 15.12
N TRP A 95 4.86 -18.24 14.40
CA TRP A 95 5.03 -16.83 14.02
C TRP A 95 4.26 -16.52 12.74
N GLU A 96 3.34 -15.56 12.81
CA GLU A 96 2.37 -15.33 11.72
C GLU A 96 2.37 -13.88 11.22
N ASP A 97 2.88 -12.92 12.00
CA ASP A 97 2.79 -11.50 11.62
C ASP A 97 3.95 -10.66 12.18
N ILE A 98 4.22 -9.54 11.49
CA ILE A 98 5.17 -8.51 11.88
C ILE A 98 4.68 -7.13 11.47
N CYS A 99 4.81 -6.14 12.35
CA CYS A 99 4.54 -4.74 12.02
C CYS A 99 5.60 -3.80 12.56
N ALA A 100 5.71 -2.63 11.93
CA ALA A 100 6.55 -1.54 12.40
C ALA A 100 5.71 -0.53 13.20
N LEU A 101 6.26 -0.05 14.31
CA LEU A 101 5.65 1.00 15.12
C LEU A 101 6.69 2.04 15.51
N SER A 102 6.21 3.24 15.82
CA SER A 102 7.06 4.35 16.26
C SER A 102 6.51 4.95 17.53
N ARG A 103 7.37 5.14 18.53
CA ARG A 103 7.00 5.73 19.82
C ARG A 103 8.17 6.54 20.37
N ASP A 104 7.89 7.75 20.83
CA ASP A 104 8.87 8.65 21.46
C ASP A 104 10.13 8.86 20.59
N GLY A 105 9.95 8.98 19.27
CA GLY A 105 11.03 9.17 18.30
C GLY A 105 11.87 7.92 18.02
N LYS A 106 11.46 6.74 18.51
CA LYS A 106 12.12 5.45 18.26
C LYS A 106 11.24 4.56 17.41
N HIS A 107 11.88 3.78 16.53
CA HIS A 107 11.23 2.74 15.73
C HIS A 107 11.37 1.40 16.43
N TYR A 108 10.32 0.59 16.38
CA TYR A 108 10.28 -0.76 16.91
C TYR A 108 9.63 -1.69 15.90
N LEU A 109 9.92 -2.97 16.04
CA LEU A 109 9.18 -4.05 15.37
C LEU A 109 8.37 -4.80 16.41
N ALA A 110 7.13 -5.14 16.09
CA ALA A 110 6.33 -6.08 16.84
C ALA A 110 6.15 -7.36 16.01
N VAL A 111 6.44 -8.51 16.61
CA VAL A 111 6.36 -9.83 15.96
C VAL A 111 5.37 -10.70 16.74
N GLY A 112 4.39 -11.27 16.03
CA GLY A 112 3.34 -12.09 16.60
C GLY A 112 3.65 -13.58 16.54
N ASP A 113 3.86 -14.19 17.71
CA ASP A 113 3.81 -15.64 17.92
C ASP A 113 2.39 -16.01 18.33
N VAL A 114 1.50 -15.96 17.33
CA VAL A 114 0.04 -15.90 17.51
C VAL A 114 -0.71 -17.00 16.80
N GLY A 115 -0.04 -17.79 15.95
CA GLY A 115 -0.68 -18.94 15.33
C GLY A 115 -1.11 -19.95 16.40
N ASP A 116 -2.37 -20.37 16.28
CA ASP A 116 -2.99 -21.38 17.14
C ASP A 116 -4.26 -21.93 16.48
N ASN A 117 -4.13 -22.48 15.27
CA ASN A 117 -5.26 -22.99 14.49
C ASN A 117 -6.11 -24.05 15.23
N SER A 118 -5.52 -24.72 16.22
CA SER A 118 -6.19 -25.72 17.07
C SER A 118 -6.68 -25.18 18.42
N ALA A 119 -6.49 -23.89 18.72
CA ALA A 119 -6.84 -23.24 19.99
C ALA A 119 -6.30 -23.98 21.23
N ARG A 120 -5.04 -24.47 21.16
CA ARG A 120 -4.42 -25.28 22.20
C ARG A 120 -3.51 -24.49 23.13
N ARG A 121 -3.13 -23.27 22.76
CA ARG A 121 -2.17 -22.46 23.50
C ARG A 121 -2.91 -21.67 24.57
N ALA A 122 -2.43 -21.76 25.81
CA ALA A 122 -2.98 -20.97 26.91
C ALA A 122 -2.72 -19.46 26.74
N SER A 123 -1.75 -19.10 25.91
CA SER A 123 -1.36 -17.73 25.59
C SER A 123 -0.60 -17.66 24.27
N VAL A 124 -0.71 -16.51 23.62
CA VAL A 124 0.11 -16.10 22.48
C VAL A 124 1.02 -14.96 22.89
N ASN A 125 2.12 -14.75 22.16
CA ASN A 125 3.11 -13.72 22.50
C ASN A 125 3.22 -12.68 21.39
N VAL A 126 3.45 -11.44 21.79
CA VAL A 126 3.91 -10.39 20.89
C VAL A 126 5.25 -9.88 21.42
N TYR A 127 6.29 -9.99 20.62
CA TYR A 127 7.62 -9.49 20.95
C TYR A 127 7.80 -8.10 20.35
N VAL A 128 8.02 -7.09 21.19
CA VAL A 128 8.37 -5.73 20.75
C VAL A 128 9.87 -5.54 20.92
N ILE A 129 10.55 -5.17 19.83
CA ILE A 129 12.01 -5.13 19.69
C ILE A 129 12.45 -3.71 19.35
#